data_AF-A0AAE0KQV2-F1
#
_entry.id   AF-A0AAE0KQV2-F1
#
_cell.length_a   1.000
_cell.length_b   1.000
_cell.length_c   1.000
_cell.angle_alpha   90.00
_cell.angle_beta   90.00
_cell.angle_gamma   90.00
#
_symmetry.space_group_name_H-M   'P 1'
#
loop_
_entity.id
_entity.type
_entity.pdbx_description
1 polymer ?
#
loop_
_entity_poly.entity_id
_entity_poly.type
_entity_poly.pdbx_seq_one_letter_code
_entity_poly.pdbx_strand_id
1 'polypeptide(L)'
;MQDVYFVSELEGWVVSNGGGIAHTMDGGLSWEPQQACTVRNLYSILVEMNVTGYGWAVGDDGVICWSSDYGRSWLYTQVTEGSGAALSGVVSLGEEDAMVVGDLA
;
A
#
# COMPACT_ATOMS: atom_id res chain seq x y z
N MET A 1 1.56 3.02 -13.11
CA MET A 1 0.85 2.12 -12.20
C MET A 1 1.74 0.92 -12.00
N GLN A 2 2.03 0.56 -10.75
CA GLN A 2 2.96 -0.52 -10.40
C GLN A 2 2.21 -1.75 -9.92
N ASP A 3 1.19 -1.54 -9.08
CA ASP A 3 0.34 -2.60 -8.57
C ASP A 3 -1.11 -2.13 -8.43
N VAL A 4 -2.02 -3.10 -8.39
CA VAL A 4 -3.47 -2.91 -8.26
C VAL A 4 -4.05 -4.03 -7.40
N TYR A 5 -4.86 -3.66 -6.41
CA TYR A 5 -5.46 -4.61 -5.49
C TYR A 5 -6.95 -4.33 -5.33
N PHE A 6 -7.77 -5.35 -5.56
CA PHE A 6 -9.22 -5.29 -5.45
C PHE A 6 -9.69 -6.19 -4.30
N VAL A 7 -10.57 -5.65 -3.46
CA VAL A 7 -11.24 -6.39 -2.36
C VAL A 7 -12.60 -6.93 -2.78
N SER A 8 -13.15 -6.41 -3.87
CA SER A 8 -14.38 -6.85 -4.51
C SER A 8 -14.31 -6.54 -6.01
N GLU A 9 -15.37 -6.86 -6.76
CA GLU A 9 -15.44 -6.52 -8.19
C GLU A 9 -15.48 -5.01 -8.46
N LEU A 10 -15.85 -4.20 -7.46
CA LEU A 10 -16.06 -2.76 -7.62
C LEU A 10 -15.05 -1.91 -6.87
N GLU A 11 -14.51 -2.41 -5.77
CA GLU A 11 -13.67 -1.64 -4.86
C GLU A 11 -12.20 -2.09 -4.92
N GLY A 12 -11.30 -1.14 -5.17
CA GLY A 12 -9.87 -1.42 -5.27
C GLY A 12 -8.96 -0.20 -5.18
N TRP A 13 -7.66 -0.44 -5.06
CA TRP A 13 -6.61 0.56 -4.94
C TRP A 13 -5.50 0.32 -5.95
N VAL A 14 -4.84 1.40 -6.38
CA VAL A 14 -3.65 1.37 -7.22
C VAL A 14 -2.52 2.17 -6.60
N VAL A 15 -1.30 1.73 -6.86
CA VAL A 15 -0.08 2.46 -6.51
C VAL A 15 0.78 2.77 -7.73
N SER A 16 1.60 3.80 -7.63
CA SER A 16 2.43 4.26 -8.75
C SER A 16 3.69 4.98 -8.30
N ASN A 17 4.51 5.35 -9.28
CA ASN A 17 5.69 6.16 -9.07
C ASN A 17 5.33 7.52 -8.46
N GLY A 18 6.26 8.08 -7.66
CA GLY A 18 6.03 9.36 -6.99
C GLY A 18 5.02 9.32 -5.84
N GLY A 19 4.77 8.14 -5.27
CA GLY A 19 3.93 7.95 -4.07
C GLY A 19 2.43 8.03 -4.33
N GLY A 20 2.00 7.94 -5.60
CA GLY A 20 0.59 8.03 -5.94
C GLY A 20 -0.18 6.80 -5.47
N ILE A 21 -1.24 7.04 -4.69
CA ILE A 21 -2.27 6.06 -4.31
C ILE A 21 -3.62 6.59 -4.80
N ALA A 22 -4.43 5.73 -5.44
CA ALA A 22 -5.80 6.08 -5.82
C ALA A 22 -6.75 4.92 -5.55
N HIS A 23 -8.02 5.25 -5.29
CA HIS A 23 -9.08 4.33 -4.91
C HIS A 23 -10.21 4.36 -5.95
N THR A 24 -10.85 3.23 -6.18
CA THR A 24 -12.02 3.12 -7.05
C THR A 24 -13.16 2.43 -6.32
N MET A 25 -14.39 2.83 -6.66
CA MET A 25 -15.64 2.21 -6.22
C MET A 25 -16.51 1.73 -7.39
N ASP A 26 -15.99 1.80 -8.62
CA ASP A 26 -16.72 1.50 -9.85
C ASP A 26 -15.97 0.50 -10.75
N GLY A 27 -15.14 -0.36 -10.16
CA GLY A 27 -14.40 -1.39 -10.89
C GLY A 27 -13.23 -0.85 -11.71
N GLY A 28 -12.74 0.35 -11.36
CA GLY A 28 -11.62 1.01 -12.02
C GLY A 28 -12.00 1.83 -13.26
N LEU A 29 -13.29 2.15 -13.44
CA LEU A 29 -13.74 3.10 -14.47
C LEU A 29 -13.31 4.53 -14.12
N SER A 30 -13.32 4.88 -12.83
CA SER A 30 -12.75 6.11 -12.29
C SER A 30 -11.91 5.82 -11.04
N TRP A 31 -10.93 6.69 -10.81
CA TRP A 31 -9.98 6.59 -9.71
C TRP A 31 -9.90 7.93 -8.99
N GLU A 32 -10.19 7.91 -7.69
CA GLU A 32 -10.08 9.06 -6.80
C GLU A 32 -8.69 9.08 -6.16
N PRO A 33 -7.86 10.12 -6.41
CA PRO A 33 -6.56 10.24 -5.78
C PRO A 33 -6.68 10.37 -4.27
N GLN A 34 -5.85 9.64 -3.54
CA GLN A 34 -5.74 9.75 -2.08
C GLN A 34 -4.57 10.65 -1.69
N GLN A 35 -4.60 11.17 -0.46
CA GLN A 35 -3.50 11.95 0.08
C GLN A 35 -2.23 11.11 0.09
N ALA A 36 -1.18 11.58 -0.58
CA ALA A 36 0.09 10.89 -0.62
C ALA A 36 0.75 10.86 0.77
N CYS A 37 1.17 9.68 1.19
CA CYS A 37 2.01 9.45 2.38
C CYS A 37 3.49 9.74 2.10
N THR A 38 3.94 9.59 0.85
CA THR A 38 5.34 9.68 0.45
C THR A 38 5.46 10.27 -0.96
N VAL A 39 6.69 10.59 -1.36
CA VAL A 39 7.06 10.94 -2.75
C VAL A 39 7.87 9.84 -3.42
N ARG A 40 8.14 8.74 -2.70
CA ARG A 40 8.88 7.56 -3.18
C ARG A 40 8.01 6.68 -4.07
N ASN A 41 8.63 5.90 -4.96
CA ASN A 41 7.85 4.96 -5.76
C ASN A 41 7.27 3.88 -4.86
N LEU A 42 6.01 3.53 -5.10
CA LEU A 42 5.32 2.42 -4.44
C LEU A 42 5.18 1.27 -5.44
N TYR A 43 5.44 0.05 -4.98
CA TYR A 43 5.56 -1.15 -5.80
C TYR A 43 4.51 -2.20 -5.54
N SER A 44 3.97 -2.28 -4.33
CA SER A 44 2.91 -3.23 -4.00
C SER A 44 1.93 -2.64 -3.00
N ILE A 45 0.67 -3.07 -3.07
CA ILE A 45 -0.41 -2.64 -2.18
C ILE A 45 -1.34 -3.79 -1.81
N LEU A 46 -1.82 -3.77 -0.57
CA LEU A 46 -2.84 -4.67 -0.07
C LEU A 46 -3.75 -3.93 0.93
N VAL A 47 -5.05 -4.25 0.91
CA VAL A 47 -6.03 -3.76 1.88
C VAL A 47 -6.84 -4.95 2.40
N GLU A 48 -7.02 -5.02 3.71
CA GLU A 48 -7.83 -6.04 4.36
C GLU A 48 -9.24 -5.53 4.64
N MET A 49 -10.22 -6.39 4.39
CA MET A 49 -11.62 -6.16 4.73
C MET A 49 -12.04 -6.98 5.96
N ASN A 50 -11.18 -7.01 6.97
CA ASN A 50 -11.47 -7.57 8.30
C ASN A 50 -12.02 -6.47 9.24
N VAL A 51 -12.22 -6.78 10.53
CA VAL A 51 -12.85 -5.86 11.50
C VAL A 51 -12.07 -4.55 11.68
N THR A 52 -10.74 -4.61 11.55
CA THR A 52 -9.84 -3.48 11.79
C THR A 52 -9.56 -2.67 10.53
N GLY A 53 -9.57 -3.31 9.35
CA GLY A 53 -9.47 -2.61 8.07
C GLY A 53 -8.06 -2.11 7.75
N TYR A 54 -7.03 -2.92 7.99
CA TYR A 54 -5.66 -2.51 7.73
C TYR A 54 -5.30 -2.50 6.25
N GLY A 55 -4.33 -1.68 5.89
CA GLY A 55 -3.76 -1.68 4.54
C GLY A 55 -2.29 -1.30 4.57
N TRP A 56 -1.54 -1.81 3.58
CA TRP A 56 -0.12 -1.53 3.41
C TRP A 56 0.20 -1.28 1.94
N ALA A 57 1.01 -0.26 1.69
CA ALA A 57 1.68 -0.04 0.42
C ALA A 57 3.18 0.14 0.66
N VAL A 58 4.02 -0.52 -0.14
CA VAL A 58 5.47 -0.57 0.10
C VAL A 58 6.25 -0.15 -1.13
N GLY A 59 7.50 0.31 -0.94
CA GLY A 59 8.26 0.85 -2.06
C GLY A 59 9.73 1.16 -1.79
N ASP A 60 10.25 2.15 -2.53
CA ASP A 60 11.63 2.62 -2.44
C ASP A 60 12.04 3.04 -1.03
N ASP A 61 13.33 2.86 -0.73
CA ASP A 61 13.99 3.26 0.52
C ASP A 61 13.30 2.73 1.79
N GLY A 62 12.75 1.51 1.74
CA GLY A 62 12.09 0.89 2.88
C GLY A 62 10.77 1.56 3.27
N VAL A 63 10.16 2.35 2.38
CA VAL A 63 8.91 3.04 2.68
C VAL A 63 7.77 2.05 2.88
N ILE A 64 6.99 2.30 3.92
CA ILE A 64 5.72 1.62 4.17
C ILE A 64 4.68 2.72 4.39
N CYS A 65 3.62 2.71 3.59
CA CYS A 65 2.42 3.48 3.85
C CYS A 65 1.39 2.56 4.47
N TRP A 66 0.90 2.92 5.64
CA TRP A 66 0.00 2.10 6.44
C TRP A 66 -1.36 2.79 6.59
N SER A 67 -2.42 2.00 6.56
CA SER A 67 -3.80 2.42 6.81
C SER A 67 -4.41 1.58 7.92
N SER A 68 -5.26 2.19 8.74
CA SER A 68 -6.14 1.52 9.72
C SER A 68 -7.61 1.92 9.54
N ASP A 69 -7.97 2.32 8.33
CA ASP A 69 -9.28 2.85 8.00
C ASP A 69 -9.78 2.35 6.63
N TYR A 70 -9.47 1.10 6.33
CA TYR A 70 -9.86 0.39 5.10
C TYR A 70 -9.25 1.04 3.85
N GLY A 71 -7.99 1.47 3.94
CA GLY A 71 -7.28 2.11 2.84
C GLY A 71 -7.82 3.49 2.47
N ARG A 72 -8.55 4.18 3.35
CA ARG A 72 -9.10 5.53 3.07
C ARG A 72 -8.07 6.64 3.32
N SER A 73 -7.15 6.42 4.26
CA SER A 73 -6.00 7.29 4.52
C SER A 73 -4.74 6.48 4.78
N TRP A 74 -3.60 7.09 4.47
CA TRP A 74 -2.30 6.43 4.50
C TRP A 74 -1.30 7.28 5.29
N LEU A 75 -0.66 6.66 6.29
CA LEU A 75 0.40 7.26 7.09
C LEU A 75 1.75 6.70 6.67
N TYR A 76 2.73 7.58 6.56
CA TYR A 76 4.11 7.19 6.30
C TYR A 76 4.76 6.55 7.52
N THR A 77 5.38 5.41 7.29
CA THR A 77 6.38 4.81 8.17
C THR A 77 7.51 4.22 7.32
N GLN A 78 8.59 3.78 7.99
CA GLN A 78 9.74 3.17 7.34
C GLN A 78 10.27 2.04 8.21
N VAL A 79 10.87 1.05 7.57
CA VAL A 79 11.64 0.05 8.31
C VAL A 79 12.81 0.74 9.02
N THR A 80 12.93 0.54 10.33
CA THR A 80 13.99 1.15 11.15
C THR A 80 15.22 0.26 11.29
N GLU A 81 15.09 -1.04 11.03
CA GLU A 81 16.18 -2.02 11.06
C GLU A 81 16.36 -2.68 9.69
N GLY A 82 17.56 -2.52 9.13
CA GLY A 82 17.82 -2.82 7.73
C GLY A 82 18.05 -1.53 6.96
N SER A 83 19.10 -1.52 6.16
CA SER A 83 19.36 -0.50 5.13
C SER A 83 18.07 -0.22 4.37
N GLY A 84 17.74 1.04 4.10
CA GLY A 84 16.59 1.47 3.29
C GLY A 84 16.66 0.95 1.85
N ALA A 85 16.52 -0.36 1.70
CA ALA A 85 16.42 -1.08 0.45
C ALA A 85 14.96 -1.07 0.00
N ALA A 86 14.74 -1.20 -1.30
CA ALA A 86 13.40 -1.23 -1.85
C ALA A 86 12.62 -2.43 -1.31
N LEU A 87 11.40 -2.19 -0.85
CA LEU A 87 10.42 -3.21 -0.54
C LEU A 87 9.55 -3.45 -1.78
N SER A 88 9.55 -4.69 -2.26
CA SER A 88 8.95 -5.07 -3.54
C SER A 88 7.62 -5.81 -3.40
N GLY A 89 7.27 -6.29 -2.21
CA GLY A 89 6.04 -7.02 -1.98
C GLY A 89 5.55 -6.94 -0.54
N VAL A 90 4.23 -7.06 -0.39
CA VAL A 90 3.56 -7.15 0.90
C VAL A 90 2.51 -8.26 0.87
N VAL A 91 2.40 -9.01 1.97
CA VAL A 91 1.34 -10.00 2.19
C VAL A 91 0.84 -9.86 3.62
N SER A 92 -0.48 -9.93 3.80
CA SER A 92 -1.05 -9.94 5.14
C SER A 92 -0.84 -11.28 5.85
N LEU A 93 -0.56 -11.23 7.15
CA LEU A 93 -0.60 -12.35 8.08
C LEU A 93 -1.90 -12.37 8.91
N GLY A 94 -2.73 -11.34 8.81
CA GLY A 94 -4.01 -11.19 9.50
C GLY A 94 -3.94 -10.36 10.78
N GLU A 95 -5.13 -9.96 11.23
CA GLU A 95 -5.45 -9.15 12.42
C GLU A 95 -4.80 -7.76 12.45
N GLU A 96 -3.47 -7.66 12.42
CA GLU A 96 -2.67 -6.43 12.45
C GLU A 96 -1.30 -6.56 11.74
N ASP A 97 -0.97 -7.77 11.26
CA ASP A 97 0.37 -8.11 10.84
C ASP A 97 0.49 -8.28 9.31
N ALA A 98 1.60 -7.81 8.76
CA ALA A 98 1.98 -8.04 7.38
C ALA A 98 3.46 -8.41 7.26
N MET A 99 3.77 -9.29 6.32
CA MET A 99 5.14 -9.54 5.87
C MET A 99 5.44 -8.66 4.67
N VAL A 100 6.58 -7.98 4.73
CA VAL A 100 7.14 -7.23 3.62
C VAL A 100 8.44 -7.89 3.16
N VAL A 101 8.65 -7.92 1.84
CA VAL A 101 9.87 -8.49 1.23
C VAL A 101 10.53 -7.44 0.36
N GLY A 102 11.85 -7.49 0.26
CA GLY A 102 12.64 -6.49 -0.46
C GLY A 102 14.08 -6.96 -0.66
N ASP A 103 14.87 -6.10 -1.29
CA ASP A 103 16.28 -6.39 -1.54
C ASP A 103 17.09 -6.36 -0.24
N LEU A 104 18.17 -7.15 -0.20
CA LEU A 104 19.21 -6.99 0.81
C LEU A 104 20.14 -5.87 0.32
N ALA A 105 20.42 -4.85 1.14
CA ALA A 105 21.51 -3.93 0.80
C ALA A 105 22.88 -4.49 1.19
#